data_AF-A0A1I2S7D6-F1
#
_entry.id   AF-A0A1I2S7D6-F1
#
_cell.length_a   1.000
_cell.length_b   1.000
_cell.length_c   1.000
_cell.angle_alpha   90.00
_cell.angle_beta   90.00
_cell.angle_gamma   90.00
#
_symmetry.space_group_name_H-M   'P 1'
#
loop_
_entity.id
_entity.type
_entity.pdbx_description
1 polymer ?
#
loop_
_entity_poly.entity_id
_entity_poly.type
_entity_poly.pdbx_seq_one_letter_code
_entity_poly.pdbx_strand_id
1 'polypeptide(L)'
;MKKNLQTLALTMIFAATLGACGNSTDIPEAVTEQAETTKQIEKTEEAVKSVITETSDHSESAESEDKTGPAGNELQSIPETILDASSKSGTDAPDEGEHIPVDVSECKTFDQVISKLSKDMGYANVKLGNTDTLLVASKTISFGEKETVEAVDADIYMADGDKILYCGYVTSGGSANPLAVSEGYLYAVSHHSTKKYTVTDDGVLAIDEEVTEKFDKAGNVSYHSYSDIHVQDACENGVVEYDAPLRRLNKEYSDSDVIEFTVVK
;
A
#
# COMPACT_ATOMS: atom_id res chain seq x y z
N MET A 1 41.14 -12.19 39.28
CA MET A 1 40.29 -13.05 40.14
C MET A 1 38.87 -12.50 40.14
N LYS A 2 37.85 -13.37 40.40
CA LYS A 2 36.44 -13.05 40.72
C LYS A 2 35.77 -11.88 39.96
N LYS A 3 34.94 -12.24 38.97
CA LYS A 3 33.81 -11.40 38.52
C LYS A 3 32.74 -11.39 39.64
N ASN A 4 32.10 -10.25 39.88
CA ASN A 4 30.85 -10.20 40.66
C ASN A 4 29.71 -9.81 39.72
N LEU A 5 28.78 -10.74 39.51
CA LEU A 5 27.57 -10.55 38.72
C LEU A 5 26.42 -10.19 39.68
N GLN A 6 25.69 -9.12 39.41
CA GLN A 6 24.43 -8.82 40.11
C GLN A 6 23.27 -8.89 39.12
N THR A 7 22.55 -10.01 39.17
CA THR A 7 21.31 -10.22 38.43
C THR A 7 20.16 -9.52 39.15
N LEU A 8 19.48 -8.58 38.49
CA LEU A 8 18.22 -8.01 38.96
C LEU A 8 17.08 -8.54 38.10
N ALA A 9 16.32 -9.51 38.63
CA ALA A 9 15.13 -10.02 37.97
C ALA A 9 13.91 -9.18 38.37
N LEU A 10 13.38 -8.38 37.45
CA LEU A 10 12.15 -7.59 37.66
C LEU A 10 10.94 -8.31 37.06
N THR A 11 10.36 -9.24 37.83
CA THR A 11 9.14 -9.96 37.43
C THR A 11 7.91 -9.08 37.66
N MET A 12 7.47 -8.34 36.64
CA MET A 12 6.13 -7.74 36.65
C MET A 12 5.10 -8.74 36.13
N ILE A 13 4.22 -9.18 37.02
CA ILE A 13 2.93 -9.76 36.66
C ILE A 13 1.88 -8.67 36.90
N PHE A 14 1.12 -8.31 35.87
CA PHE A 14 -0.16 -7.62 36.03
C PHE A 14 -1.22 -8.33 35.22
N ALA A 15 -2.41 -8.45 35.79
CA ALA A 15 -3.46 -9.35 35.29
C ALA A 15 -4.29 -8.70 34.20
N ALA A 16 -4.67 -9.49 33.19
CA ALA A 16 -5.73 -9.11 32.25
C ALA A 16 -7.09 -9.16 32.97
N THR A 17 -7.82 -8.04 32.96
CA THR A 17 -9.22 -7.97 33.41
C THR A 17 -10.14 -7.81 32.21
N LEU A 18 -10.87 -8.87 31.87
CA LEU A 18 -11.92 -8.82 30.86
C LEU A 18 -13.20 -8.19 31.44
N GLY A 19 -13.73 -7.18 30.76
CA GLY A 19 -15.05 -6.59 30.99
C GLY A 19 -15.45 -5.82 29.71
N ALA A 20 -16.24 -6.40 28.80
CA ALA A 20 -17.69 -6.63 28.91
C ALA A 20 -18.50 -5.32 28.84
N CYS A 21 -19.17 -5.12 27.70
CA CYS A 21 -19.97 -3.93 27.41
C CYS A 21 -21.18 -3.81 28.36
N GLY A 22 -21.45 -2.61 28.88
CA GLY A 22 -22.47 -2.40 29.90
C GLY A 22 -22.98 -0.96 30.01
N ASN A 23 -23.81 -0.57 29.03
CA ASN A 23 -24.76 0.55 29.01
C ASN A 23 -24.76 1.53 30.22
N SER A 24 -24.21 2.74 30.01
CA SER A 24 -24.16 3.81 31.03
C SER A 24 -25.55 4.34 31.43
N THR A 25 -25.73 4.76 32.68
CA THR A 25 -26.90 5.56 33.12
C THR A 25 -26.53 6.45 34.32
N ASP A 26 -26.80 7.74 34.17
CA ASP A 26 -26.89 8.87 35.12
C ASP A 26 -26.36 8.74 36.57
N ILE A 27 -25.39 9.61 36.89
CA ILE A 27 -25.25 10.30 38.20
C ILE A 27 -24.65 11.71 37.95
N PRO A 28 -24.76 12.70 38.88
CA PRO A 28 -25.40 13.96 38.53
C PRO A 28 -24.50 15.22 38.60
N GLU A 29 -25.11 16.38 38.34
CA GLU A 29 -24.50 17.72 38.41
C GLU A 29 -23.96 18.09 39.80
N ALA A 30 -22.90 18.89 39.82
CA ALA A 30 -22.56 19.82 40.89
C ALA A 30 -22.10 21.15 40.29
N VAL A 31 -22.62 22.27 40.80
CA VAL A 31 -22.62 23.58 40.12
C VAL A 31 -21.59 24.54 40.71
N THR A 32 -20.87 25.28 39.86
CA THR A 32 -20.51 26.68 40.19
C THR A 32 -20.35 27.57 38.94
N GLU A 33 -20.90 28.77 39.10
CA GLU A 33 -20.77 30.03 38.35
C GLU A 33 -19.34 30.41 37.90
N GLN A 34 -19.07 31.32 36.96
CA GLN A 34 -19.84 32.34 36.20
C GLN A 34 -19.01 32.65 34.90
N ALA A 35 -19.42 33.38 33.85
CA ALA A 35 -20.36 34.50 33.72
C ALA A 35 -20.94 34.65 32.29
N GLU A 36 -21.91 35.55 32.13
CA GLU A 36 -22.55 35.97 30.87
C GLU A 36 -21.58 36.81 29.99
N THR A 37 -21.72 36.91 28.65
CA THR A 37 -22.80 37.67 27.98
C THR A 37 -22.93 37.32 26.49
N THR A 38 -24.13 36.85 26.11
CA THR A 38 -25.02 37.34 25.02
C THR A 38 -24.44 38.32 23.95
N LYS A 39 -24.84 38.34 22.66
CA LYS A 39 -26.16 37.99 22.09
C LYS A 39 -26.16 37.81 20.54
N GLN A 40 -26.92 36.79 20.09
CA GLN A 40 -27.68 36.58 18.82
C GLN A 40 -27.39 37.40 17.55
N ILE A 41 -27.45 36.71 16.39
CA ILE A 41 -28.45 36.90 15.30
C ILE A 41 -28.11 35.93 14.13
N GLU A 42 -29.02 35.16 13.51
CA GLU A 42 -30.35 34.70 13.96
C GLU A 42 -30.69 33.34 13.28
N LYS A 43 -31.72 33.21 12.43
CA LYS A 43 -32.15 31.94 11.77
C LYS A 43 -32.94 32.20 10.47
N THR A 44 -32.80 31.35 9.45
CA THR A 44 -33.78 31.25 8.35
C THR A 44 -33.90 29.83 7.77
N GLU A 45 -35.12 29.27 7.78
CA GLU A 45 -35.59 28.24 6.84
C GLU A 45 -36.07 28.95 5.54
N GLU A 46 -36.57 28.34 4.46
CA GLU A 46 -37.18 27.01 4.24
C GLU A 46 -37.11 26.60 2.74
N ALA A 47 -37.65 25.41 2.45
CA ALA A 47 -37.82 24.70 1.18
C ALA A 47 -38.10 25.47 -0.13
N VAL A 48 -37.82 24.80 -1.27
CA VAL A 48 -38.76 24.59 -2.40
C VAL A 48 -38.62 23.14 -2.90
N LYS A 49 -39.69 22.61 -3.53
CA LYS A 49 -39.91 21.19 -3.86
C LYS A 49 -40.49 21.02 -5.27
N SER A 50 -39.83 20.21 -6.12
CA SER A 50 -40.42 19.54 -7.30
C SER A 50 -39.73 18.18 -7.45
N VAL A 51 -40.37 17.04 -7.74
CA VAL A 51 -41.64 16.72 -8.45
C VAL A 51 -41.54 16.92 -9.96
N ILE A 52 -41.02 15.89 -10.63
CA ILE A 52 -41.56 15.41 -11.90
C ILE A 52 -41.77 13.89 -11.73
N THR A 53 -42.99 13.43 -12.02
CA THR A 53 -43.34 12.01 -12.18
C THR A 53 -44.12 11.90 -13.48
N GLU A 54 -43.63 11.11 -14.43
CA GLU A 54 -44.46 10.59 -15.53
C GLU A 54 -44.14 9.10 -15.76
N THR A 55 -45.13 8.39 -16.30
CA THR A 55 -45.20 6.92 -16.33
C THR A 55 -45.62 6.42 -17.71
N SER A 56 -44.90 5.43 -18.23
CA SER A 56 -45.37 4.45 -19.24
C SER A 56 -44.35 3.29 -19.23
N ASP A 57 -44.64 2.02 -18.92
CA ASP A 57 -45.78 1.11 -19.19
C ASP A 57 -45.57 0.27 -20.47
N HIS A 58 -45.85 -1.04 -20.34
CA HIS A 58 -45.72 -2.19 -21.26
C HIS A 58 -44.29 -2.64 -21.66
N SER A 59 -44.01 -3.94 -21.89
CA SER A 59 -44.90 -5.11 -22.10
C SER A 59 -44.36 -6.44 -21.52
N GLU A 60 -45.28 -7.35 -21.21
CA GLU A 60 -45.13 -8.83 -21.15
C GLU A 60 -44.54 -9.45 -22.46
N SER A 61 -44.06 -10.70 -22.57
CA SER A 61 -44.05 -11.95 -21.75
C SER A 61 -42.75 -12.78 -22.11
N ALA A 62 -42.47 -14.08 -21.84
CA ALA A 62 -43.23 -15.27 -21.41
C ALA A 62 -42.30 -16.36 -20.77
N GLU A 63 -42.81 -17.58 -20.56
CA GLU A 63 -42.17 -18.68 -19.78
C GLU A 63 -41.86 -19.97 -20.58
N SER A 64 -40.91 -20.78 -20.08
CA SER A 64 -40.92 -22.28 -19.98
C SER A 64 -39.59 -22.74 -19.34
N GLU A 65 -39.54 -23.45 -18.21
CA GLU A 65 -39.82 -24.89 -17.98
C GLU A 65 -38.90 -25.87 -18.75
N ASP A 66 -38.38 -26.99 -18.22
CA ASP A 66 -38.18 -27.52 -16.84
C ASP A 66 -37.32 -28.84 -16.92
N LYS A 67 -36.90 -29.40 -15.77
CA LYS A 67 -36.62 -30.84 -15.45
C LYS A 67 -35.20 -31.43 -15.43
N THR A 68 -34.70 -31.54 -14.18
CA THR A 68 -34.14 -32.74 -13.50
C THR A 68 -32.84 -33.44 -13.97
N GLY A 69 -31.96 -33.74 -13.00
CA GLY A 69 -30.85 -34.73 -13.10
C GLY A 69 -31.29 -36.18 -12.82
N PRO A 70 -30.50 -37.07 -12.14
CA PRO A 70 -29.39 -36.78 -11.20
C PRO A 70 -28.15 -37.71 -11.27
N ALA A 71 -27.20 -37.45 -10.35
CA ALA A 71 -26.25 -38.39 -9.71
C ALA A 71 -25.08 -39.03 -10.52
N GLY A 72 -23.87 -38.90 -9.96
CA GLY A 72 -22.65 -39.59 -10.41
C GLY A 72 -21.41 -39.21 -9.58
N ASN A 73 -21.19 -39.90 -8.46
CA ASN A 73 -20.03 -39.68 -7.58
C ASN A 73 -18.90 -40.68 -7.92
N GLU A 74 -17.76 -40.21 -8.44
CA GLU A 74 -16.44 -40.86 -8.26
C GLU A 74 -15.34 -39.80 -8.11
N LEU A 75 -14.26 -40.14 -7.40
CA LEU A 75 -13.10 -39.27 -7.17
C LEU A 75 -12.04 -39.45 -8.28
N GLN A 76 -10.98 -38.62 -8.19
CA GLN A 76 -9.67 -38.75 -8.84
C GLN A 76 -9.51 -38.18 -10.26
N SER A 77 -9.28 -36.86 -10.31
CA SER A 77 -7.96 -36.36 -10.70
C SER A 77 -7.81 -34.90 -10.28
N ILE A 78 -6.59 -34.48 -9.90
CA ILE A 78 -6.25 -33.08 -9.67
C ILE A 78 -5.42 -32.65 -10.89
N PRO A 79 -5.92 -31.74 -11.74
CA PRO A 79 -5.06 -30.99 -12.64
C PRO A 79 -4.39 -29.88 -11.83
N GLU A 80 -3.06 -29.90 -11.77
CA GLU A 80 -2.31 -28.67 -11.53
C GLU A 80 -2.57 -27.68 -12.68
N THR A 81 -2.19 -26.41 -12.52
CA THR A 81 -2.31 -25.34 -13.53
C THR A 81 -3.72 -24.77 -13.80
N ILE A 82 -4.34 -24.20 -12.76
CA ILE A 82 -4.98 -22.88 -12.91
C ILE A 82 -4.36 -21.92 -11.89
N LEU A 83 -3.12 -21.49 -12.19
CA LEU A 83 -2.63 -20.21 -11.71
C LEU A 83 -3.31 -19.15 -12.58
N ASP A 84 -4.16 -18.32 -12.00
CA ASP A 84 -4.87 -17.29 -12.75
C ASP A 84 -3.91 -16.18 -13.17
N ALA A 85 -3.59 -16.14 -14.47
CA ALA A 85 -2.74 -15.11 -15.08
C ALA A 85 -3.43 -13.74 -15.22
N SER A 86 -4.66 -13.58 -14.71
CA SER A 86 -5.42 -12.33 -14.74
C SER A 86 -5.02 -11.30 -13.67
N SER A 87 -3.98 -11.56 -12.86
CA SER A 87 -3.46 -10.59 -11.86
C SER A 87 -2.60 -9.46 -12.44
N LYS A 88 -2.46 -9.36 -13.78
CA LYS A 88 -1.87 -8.20 -14.46
C LYS A 88 -2.76 -6.95 -14.35
N SER A 89 -2.78 -6.34 -13.17
CA SER A 89 -3.13 -4.92 -13.04
C SER A 89 -2.05 -4.08 -13.72
N GLY A 90 -2.44 -3.17 -14.60
CA GLY A 90 -1.51 -2.38 -15.43
C GLY A 90 -1.67 -2.59 -16.94
N THR A 91 -2.88 -2.35 -17.46
CA THR A 91 -3.04 -2.05 -18.90
C THR A 91 -2.48 -0.66 -19.21
N ASP A 92 -1.93 -0.48 -20.40
CA ASP A 92 -1.39 0.77 -20.98
C ASP A 92 0.01 1.22 -20.51
N ALA A 93 0.76 0.38 -19.79
CA ALA A 93 2.21 0.38 -19.94
C ALA A 93 2.59 -0.35 -21.25
N PRO A 94 3.59 0.12 -22.02
CA PRO A 94 4.16 -0.69 -23.11
C PRO A 94 4.84 -1.94 -22.54
N ASP A 95 5.01 -2.95 -23.39
CA ASP A 95 5.81 -4.15 -23.11
C ASP A 95 7.31 -3.76 -23.15
N GLU A 96 7.75 -2.99 -22.15
CA GLU A 96 9.17 -2.75 -21.87
C GLU A 96 9.85 -4.11 -21.71
N GLY A 97 11.04 -4.28 -22.28
CA GLY A 97 11.74 -5.57 -22.30
C GLY A 97 12.07 -6.08 -20.90
N GLU A 98 12.39 -7.38 -20.81
CA GLU A 98 12.80 -8.05 -19.57
C GLU A 98 13.78 -7.18 -18.77
N HIS A 99 13.38 -6.81 -17.55
CA HIS A 99 14.16 -5.93 -16.69
C HIS A 99 15.42 -6.64 -16.19
N ILE A 100 16.57 -6.04 -16.43
CA ILE A 100 17.89 -6.60 -16.09
C ILE A 100 18.56 -5.66 -15.07
N PRO A 101 18.66 -6.08 -13.79
CA PRO A 101 19.38 -5.29 -12.78
C PRO A 101 20.88 -5.26 -13.06
N VAL A 102 21.55 -4.28 -12.45
CA VAL A 102 23.01 -4.13 -12.51
C VAL A 102 23.69 -5.35 -11.87
N ASP A 103 24.66 -5.95 -12.56
CA ASP A 103 25.47 -7.01 -11.97
C ASP A 103 26.32 -6.48 -10.81
N VAL A 104 25.93 -6.81 -9.59
CA VAL A 104 26.63 -6.46 -8.34
C VAL A 104 27.53 -7.57 -7.81
N SER A 105 27.73 -8.68 -8.53
CA SER A 105 28.45 -9.87 -8.02
C SER A 105 29.91 -9.61 -7.62
N GLU A 106 30.57 -8.64 -8.25
CA GLU A 106 31.92 -8.17 -7.91
C GLU A 106 31.93 -6.90 -7.02
N CYS A 107 30.77 -6.35 -6.68
CA CYS A 107 30.65 -5.07 -5.97
C CYS A 107 30.62 -5.25 -4.45
N LYS A 108 31.37 -4.39 -3.75
CA LYS A 108 31.47 -4.31 -2.29
C LYS A 108 30.89 -3.04 -1.69
N THR A 109 30.73 -1.99 -2.50
CA THR A 109 30.21 -0.69 -2.08
C THR A 109 29.24 -0.15 -3.13
N PHE A 110 28.33 0.74 -2.69
CA PHE A 110 27.42 1.43 -3.62
C PHE A 110 28.18 2.24 -4.68
N ASP A 111 29.33 2.86 -4.35
CA ASP A 111 30.20 3.54 -5.33
C ASP A 111 30.60 2.62 -6.50
N GLN A 112 30.82 1.33 -6.24
CA GLN A 112 31.16 0.38 -7.29
C GLN A 112 29.96 0.02 -8.17
N VAL A 113 28.75 -0.03 -7.61
CA VAL A 113 27.50 -0.16 -8.38
C VAL A 113 27.28 1.09 -9.24
N ILE A 114 27.39 2.27 -8.63
CA ILE A 114 27.28 3.58 -9.30
C ILE A 114 28.30 3.69 -10.45
N SER A 115 29.52 3.16 -10.28
CA SER A 115 30.54 3.15 -11.34
C SER A 115 30.24 2.22 -12.53
N LYS A 116 29.28 1.30 -12.41
CA LYS A 116 28.79 0.44 -13.50
C LYS A 116 27.59 1.03 -14.25
N LEU A 117 26.98 2.11 -13.75
CA LEU A 117 25.76 2.68 -14.33
C LEU A 117 26.03 3.30 -15.70
N SER A 118 25.05 3.18 -16.59
CA SER A 118 25.05 3.88 -17.88
C SER A 118 24.67 5.35 -17.69
N LYS A 119 25.08 6.18 -18.65
CA LYS A 119 24.65 7.57 -18.76
C LYS A 119 23.11 7.68 -18.77
N ASP A 120 22.59 8.75 -18.18
CA ASP A 120 21.18 9.12 -18.07
C ASP A 120 20.34 8.20 -17.15
N MET A 121 20.96 7.18 -16.52
CA MET A 121 20.43 6.49 -15.34
C MET A 121 20.49 7.39 -14.09
N GLY A 122 19.60 7.14 -13.13
CA GLY A 122 19.57 7.81 -11.83
C GLY A 122 20.06 6.92 -10.70
N TYR A 123 20.61 7.52 -9.64
CA TYR A 123 20.82 6.82 -8.37
C TYR A 123 20.49 7.70 -7.14
N ALA A 124 19.98 7.08 -6.09
CA ALA A 124 19.67 7.72 -4.81
C ALA A 124 20.09 6.81 -3.65
N ASN A 125 20.56 7.39 -2.54
CA ASN A 125 20.78 6.64 -1.30
C ASN A 125 19.64 6.99 -0.35
N VAL A 126 18.86 6.00 0.07
CA VAL A 126 17.75 6.17 1.03
C VAL A 126 17.90 5.17 2.17
N LYS A 127 17.05 5.27 3.19
CA LYS A 127 17.05 4.31 4.30
C LYS A 127 15.69 3.63 4.39
N LEU A 128 15.70 2.30 4.30
CA LEU A 128 14.50 1.47 4.39
C LEU A 128 14.56 0.66 5.69
N GLY A 129 13.63 0.94 6.61
CA GLY A 129 13.71 0.53 8.01
C GLY A 129 15.02 1.00 8.65
N ASN A 130 15.87 0.04 9.04
CA ASN A 130 17.22 0.30 9.57
C ASN A 130 18.33 0.16 8.50
N THR A 131 18.00 -0.30 7.30
CA THR A 131 18.93 -0.65 6.22
C THR A 131 19.21 0.56 5.34
N ASP A 132 20.48 0.91 5.17
CA ASP A 132 20.90 1.91 4.18
C ASP A 132 20.91 1.25 2.79
N THR A 133 20.19 1.81 1.82
CA THR A 133 19.99 1.22 0.49
C THR A 133 20.38 2.19 -0.63
N LEU A 134 20.83 1.61 -1.75
CA LEU A 134 21.00 2.30 -3.02
C LEU A 134 19.81 1.96 -3.91
N LEU A 135 19.11 2.99 -4.37
CA LEU A 135 18.11 2.90 -5.44
C LEU A 135 18.78 3.30 -6.76
N VAL A 136 18.56 2.51 -7.81
CA VAL A 136 19.05 2.80 -9.17
C VAL A 136 17.86 2.84 -10.12
N ALA A 137 17.58 4.02 -10.67
CA ALA A 137 16.51 4.23 -11.64
C ALA A 137 17.00 4.04 -13.08
N SER A 138 16.19 3.39 -13.91
CA SER A 138 16.48 3.14 -15.33
C SER A 138 16.62 4.45 -16.12
N LYS A 139 15.81 5.46 -15.76
CA LYS A 139 15.74 6.80 -16.33
C LYS A 139 15.24 7.76 -15.25
N THR A 140 15.53 9.05 -15.39
CA THR A 140 15.01 10.10 -14.49
C THR A 140 14.15 11.12 -15.24
N ILE A 141 13.18 11.71 -14.54
CA ILE A 141 12.20 12.67 -15.06
C ILE A 141 12.53 14.06 -14.52
N SER A 142 12.63 15.06 -15.40
CA SER A 142 12.95 16.45 -15.03
C SER A 142 11.82 17.40 -15.44
N PHE A 143 11.33 18.18 -14.48
CA PHE A 143 10.28 19.18 -14.70
C PHE A 143 10.87 20.60 -14.81
N GLY A 144 11.50 20.90 -15.95
CA GLY A 144 11.97 22.25 -16.32
C GLY A 144 13.43 22.51 -15.94
N GLU A 145 13.73 23.71 -15.43
CA GLU A 145 15.11 24.16 -15.13
C GLU A 145 15.63 23.70 -13.75
N LYS A 146 14.92 22.81 -13.05
CA LYS A 146 15.36 22.27 -11.75
C LYS A 146 16.34 21.11 -11.93
N GLU A 147 17.38 21.09 -11.11
CA GLU A 147 18.34 19.96 -11.04
C GLU A 147 17.77 18.73 -10.32
N THR A 148 16.69 18.89 -9.57
CA THR A 148 15.95 17.81 -8.89
C THR A 148 15.24 16.95 -9.94
N VAL A 149 15.60 15.67 -10.04
CA VAL A 149 14.96 14.73 -10.96
C VAL A 149 14.39 13.53 -10.21
N GLU A 150 13.25 13.07 -10.70
CA GLU A 150 12.41 12.07 -10.06
C GLU A 150 12.50 10.74 -10.82
N ALA A 151 12.06 9.63 -10.22
CA ALA A 151 11.95 8.36 -10.92
C ALA A 151 10.61 7.67 -10.64
N VAL A 152 10.20 6.81 -11.57
CA VAL A 152 9.00 5.96 -11.48
C VAL A 152 9.35 4.48 -11.37
N ASP A 153 10.64 4.15 -11.43
CA ASP A 153 11.20 2.81 -11.26
C ASP A 153 12.49 2.88 -10.44
N ALA A 154 12.85 1.77 -9.79
CA ALA A 154 14.15 1.58 -9.19
C ALA A 154 14.46 0.10 -8.94
N ASP A 155 15.70 -0.32 -9.20
CA ASP A 155 16.33 -1.44 -8.49
C ASP A 155 16.69 -1.00 -7.07
N ILE A 156 16.50 -1.88 -6.09
CA ILE A 156 16.95 -1.67 -4.71
C ILE A 156 18.15 -2.59 -4.43
N TYR A 157 19.22 -2.03 -3.87
CA TYR A 157 20.40 -2.75 -3.41
C TYR A 157 20.72 -2.42 -1.94
N MET A 158 21.27 -3.37 -1.20
CA MET A 158 21.78 -3.17 0.17
C MET A 158 23.20 -3.73 0.35
N ALA A 159 23.87 -3.35 1.44
CA ALA A 159 25.16 -3.93 1.81
C ALA A 159 25.01 -5.13 2.76
N ASP A 160 25.64 -6.27 2.42
CA ASP A 160 25.84 -7.45 3.28
C ASP A 160 27.35 -7.59 3.56
N GLY A 161 27.80 -6.91 4.62
CA GLY A 161 29.19 -6.89 5.06
C GLY A 161 30.16 -6.38 3.99
N ASP A 162 30.75 -7.31 3.26
CA ASP A 162 31.82 -7.10 2.27
C ASP A 162 31.29 -7.23 0.81
N LYS A 163 29.96 -7.22 0.63
CA LYS A 163 29.23 -7.42 -0.64
C LYS A 163 28.04 -6.46 -0.77
N ILE A 164 27.54 -6.31 -2.00
CA ILE A 164 26.22 -5.76 -2.28
C ILE A 164 25.23 -6.89 -2.63
N LEU A 165 24.01 -6.82 -2.12
CA LEU A 165 22.86 -7.64 -2.51
C LEU A 165 21.89 -6.83 -3.37
N TYR A 166 21.23 -7.49 -4.32
CA TYR A 166 20.06 -6.97 -5.02
C TYR A 166 18.80 -7.46 -4.32
N CYS A 167 17.91 -6.54 -3.94
CA CYS A 167 16.75 -6.83 -3.10
C CYS A 167 15.46 -7.02 -3.90
N GLY A 168 15.35 -6.36 -5.05
CA GLY A 168 14.14 -6.33 -5.87
C GLY A 168 14.01 -5.03 -6.65
N TYR A 169 12.89 -4.91 -7.37
CA TYR A 169 12.60 -3.83 -8.30
C TYR A 169 11.19 -3.29 -8.04
N VAL A 170 11.01 -1.96 -8.10
CA VAL A 170 9.71 -1.29 -7.98
C VAL A 170 9.34 -0.56 -9.27
N THR A 171 8.04 -0.43 -9.51
CA THR A 171 7.47 0.52 -10.48
C THR A 171 6.29 1.26 -9.87
N SER A 172 6.11 2.51 -10.29
CA SER A 172 5.04 3.42 -9.89
C SER A 172 4.26 3.90 -11.12
N GLY A 173 3.09 4.51 -10.92
CA GLY A 173 2.08 4.80 -11.94
C GLY A 173 2.41 5.89 -12.97
N GLY A 174 3.68 6.22 -13.19
CA GLY A 174 4.12 7.29 -14.09
C GLY A 174 4.39 8.62 -13.39
N SER A 175 4.69 9.67 -14.17
CA SER A 175 5.32 10.91 -13.67
C SER A 175 4.45 11.83 -12.80
N ALA A 176 3.17 11.49 -12.60
CA ALA A 176 2.34 12.14 -11.58
C ALA A 176 2.52 11.50 -10.18
N ASN A 177 3.03 10.26 -10.16
CA ASN A 177 3.21 9.43 -8.98
C ASN A 177 4.69 8.95 -8.90
N PRO A 178 5.69 9.83 -8.75
CA PRO A 178 7.08 9.42 -8.58
C PRO A 178 7.29 8.58 -7.31
N LEU A 179 8.40 7.84 -7.22
CA LEU A 179 8.78 7.12 -6.00
C LEU A 179 9.01 8.09 -4.84
N ALA A 180 8.45 7.78 -3.67
CA ALA A 180 8.58 8.58 -2.46
C ALA A 180 9.05 7.74 -1.27
N VAL A 181 9.60 8.39 -0.25
CA VAL A 181 10.09 7.75 0.99
C VAL A 181 9.56 8.50 2.21
N SER A 182 9.11 7.76 3.24
CA SER A 182 8.77 8.33 4.54
C SER A 182 8.80 7.27 5.63
N GLU A 183 9.21 7.67 6.84
CA GLU A 183 9.35 6.83 8.04
C GLU A 183 10.14 5.51 7.86
N GLY A 184 11.00 5.43 6.83
CA GLY A 184 11.75 4.23 6.47
C GLY A 184 11.02 3.27 5.52
N TYR A 185 9.95 3.71 4.86
CA TYR A 185 9.24 2.93 3.83
C TYR A 185 9.34 3.61 2.47
N LEU A 186 9.47 2.78 1.43
CA LEU A 186 9.44 3.18 0.01
C LEU A 186 8.00 3.06 -0.50
N TYR A 187 7.47 4.10 -1.12
CA TYR A 187 6.11 4.14 -1.65
C TYR A 187 6.10 4.19 -3.18
N ALA A 188 5.25 3.36 -3.79
CA ALA A 188 4.93 3.38 -5.21
C ALA A 188 3.42 3.29 -5.40
N VAL A 189 2.87 4.08 -6.33
CA VAL A 189 1.43 4.34 -6.43
C VAL A 189 0.95 4.33 -7.87
N SER A 190 -0.02 3.46 -8.18
CA SER A 190 -0.74 3.45 -9.45
C SER A 190 -2.09 4.18 -9.33
N HIS A 191 -2.85 4.26 -10.41
CA HIS A 191 -4.21 4.80 -10.38
C HIS A 191 -5.18 3.97 -9.49
N HIS A 192 -4.90 2.68 -9.30
CA HIS A 192 -5.78 1.73 -8.61
C HIS A 192 -5.12 1.01 -7.43
N SER A 193 -3.90 1.38 -7.05
CA SER A 193 -3.18 0.73 -5.96
C SER A 193 -2.12 1.62 -5.33
N THR A 194 -1.91 1.45 -4.03
CA THR A 194 -0.85 2.10 -3.27
C THR A 194 -0.04 1.00 -2.60
N LYS A 195 1.28 1.01 -2.77
CA LYS A 195 2.20 0.00 -2.22
C LYS A 195 3.24 0.67 -1.34
N LYS A 196 3.48 0.07 -0.17
CA LYS A 196 4.44 0.45 0.85
C LYS A 196 5.41 -0.70 1.03
N TYR A 197 6.70 -0.43 0.85
CA TYR A 197 7.77 -1.41 0.79
C TYR A 197 8.80 -1.21 1.89
N THR A 198 9.38 -2.32 2.33
CA THR A 198 10.56 -2.38 3.20
C THR A 198 11.58 -3.38 2.64
N VAL A 199 12.78 -3.42 3.22
CA VAL A 199 13.78 -4.48 2.94
C VAL A 199 13.94 -5.32 4.20
N THR A 200 13.85 -6.64 4.04
CA THR A 200 13.97 -7.62 5.13
C THR A 200 15.42 -7.83 5.57
N ASP A 201 15.63 -8.45 6.74
CA ASP A 201 16.97 -8.78 7.26
C ASP A 201 17.77 -9.76 6.36
N ASP A 202 17.09 -10.57 5.54
CA ASP A 202 17.70 -11.44 4.52
C ASP A 202 17.83 -10.76 3.15
N GLY A 203 17.51 -9.47 3.06
CA GLY A 203 17.76 -8.62 1.91
C GLY A 203 16.76 -8.72 0.78
N VAL A 204 15.52 -9.13 1.05
CA VAL A 204 14.42 -9.15 0.09
C VAL A 204 13.62 -7.86 0.18
N LEU A 205 13.26 -7.26 -0.96
CA LEU A 205 12.27 -6.19 -1.02
C LEU A 205 10.87 -6.79 -0.80
N ALA A 206 10.20 -6.41 0.28
CA ALA A 206 8.89 -6.93 0.67
C ALA A 206 7.84 -5.83 0.72
N ILE A 207 6.61 -6.16 0.34
CA ILE A 207 5.43 -5.34 0.54
C ILE A 207 5.06 -5.39 2.02
N ASP A 208 5.28 -4.29 2.73
CA ASP A 208 4.78 -4.06 4.08
C ASP A 208 3.25 -3.96 4.04
N GLU A 209 2.72 -3.12 3.15
CA GLU A 209 1.29 -3.06 2.84
C GLU A 209 1.04 -2.69 1.38
N GLU A 210 0.13 -3.40 0.73
CA GLU A 210 -0.52 -2.97 -0.50
C GLU A 210 -2.02 -2.86 -0.25
N VAL A 211 -2.63 -1.79 -0.76
CA VAL A 211 -4.08 -1.70 -0.92
C VAL A 211 -4.39 -1.42 -2.38
N THR A 212 -5.28 -2.23 -2.95
CA THR A 212 -5.64 -2.21 -4.37
C THR A 212 -7.16 -2.23 -4.54
N GLU A 213 -7.70 -1.29 -5.33
CA GLU A 213 -9.08 -1.33 -5.77
C GLU A 213 -9.25 -2.20 -7.03
N LYS A 214 -10.35 -2.94 -7.09
CA LYS A 214 -10.68 -3.83 -8.21
C LYS A 214 -12.15 -3.65 -8.58
N PHE A 215 -12.40 -3.40 -9.86
CA PHE A 215 -13.73 -3.25 -10.44
C PHE A 215 -14.22 -4.58 -11.04
N ASP A 216 -15.47 -4.95 -10.79
CA ASP A 216 -16.10 -6.08 -11.47
C ASP A 216 -16.67 -5.69 -12.85
N LYS A 217 -17.25 -6.67 -13.55
CA LYS A 217 -17.85 -6.46 -14.89
C LYS A 217 -19.11 -5.58 -14.91
N ALA A 218 -19.67 -5.24 -13.75
CA ALA A 218 -20.77 -4.30 -13.59
C ALA A 218 -20.32 -2.91 -13.08
N GLY A 219 -19.02 -2.74 -12.79
CA GLY A 219 -18.44 -1.50 -12.27
C GLY A 219 -18.51 -1.38 -10.75
N ASN A 220 -18.85 -2.45 -10.01
CA ASN A 220 -18.78 -2.43 -8.55
C ASN A 220 -17.31 -2.45 -8.11
N VAL A 221 -16.93 -1.57 -7.18
CA VAL A 221 -15.58 -1.53 -6.60
C VAL A 221 -15.47 -2.47 -5.40
N SER A 222 -14.30 -3.08 -5.24
CA SER A 222 -13.90 -3.84 -4.06
C SER A 222 -12.47 -3.47 -3.68
N TYR A 223 -12.16 -3.37 -2.39
CA TYR A 223 -10.84 -3.02 -1.88
C TYR A 223 -10.16 -4.27 -1.32
N HIS A 224 -8.89 -4.46 -1.65
CA HIS A 224 -8.11 -5.65 -1.33
C HIS A 224 -6.82 -5.22 -0.62
N SER A 225 -6.56 -5.77 0.56
CA SER A 225 -5.32 -5.56 1.31
C SER A 225 -4.37 -6.75 1.16
N TYR A 226 -3.07 -6.48 1.08
CA TYR A 226 -2.02 -7.48 0.95
C TYR A 226 -0.77 -7.07 1.76
N SER A 227 0.06 -8.06 2.10
CA SER A 227 1.39 -7.91 2.70
C SER A 227 2.17 -9.20 2.47
N ASP A 228 3.48 -9.10 2.27
CA ASP A 228 4.39 -10.25 2.25
C ASP A 228 4.75 -10.71 3.67
N ILE A 229 4.64 -9.81 4.66
CA ILE A 229 5.25 -9.97 6.00
C ILE A 229 4.26 -9.89 7.17
N HIS A 230 3.06 -9.34 6.98
CA HIS A 230 2.00 -9.24 8.00
C HIS A 230 0.78 -10.09 7.66
N VAL A 231 0.12 -10.64 8.69
CA VAL A 231 -1.23 -11.21 8.54
C VAL A 231 -2.23 -10.06 8.62
N GLN A 232 -2.83 -9.70 7.48
CA GLN A 232 -3.83 -8.63 7.41
C GLN A 232 -5.15 -9.03 8.09
N ASP A 233 -5.78 -8.09 8.81
CA ASP A 233 -7.14 -8.24 9.36
C ASP A 233 -8.17 -7.95 8.26
N ALA A 234 -8.31 -8.90 7.33
CA ALA A 234 -9.14 -8.81 6.14
C ALA A 234 -10.05 -10.04 6.03
N CYS A 235 -11.16 -9.89 5.28
CA CYS A 235 -12.08 -10.98 4.99
C CYS A 235 -11.41 -12.06 4.12
N GLU A 236 -12.06 -13.22 3.99
CA GLU A 236 -11.62 -14.29 3.09
C GLU A 236 -11.34 -13.75 1.68
N ASN A 237 -10.15 -14.05 1.15
CA ASN A 237 -9.56 -13.48 -0.09
C ASN A 237 -9.02 -12.03 0.01
N GLY A 238 -8.76 -11.50 1.21
CA GLY A 238 -8.08 -10.21 1.42
C GLY A 238 -8.96 -8.97 1.24
N VAL A 239 -10.28 -9.15 1.17
CA VAL A 239 -11.23 -8.05 0.97
C VAL A 239 -11.40 -7.23 2.26
N VAL A 240 -11.43 -5.89 2.13
CA VAL A 240 -11.76 -4.95 3.20
C VAL A 240 -13.04 -4.18 2.86
N GLU A 241 -13.90 -3.90 3.85
CA GLU A 241 -15.28 -3.45 3.62
C GLU A 241 -15.43 -2.04 2.99
N TYR A 242 -14.38 -1.20 3.04
CA TYR A 242 -14.46 0.21 2.64
C TYR A 242 -13.10 0.81 2.24
N ASP A 243 -13.14 2.00 1.61
CA ASP A 243 -12.01 2.69 0.97
C ASP A 243 -10.90 3.20 1.93
N ALA A 244 -11.13 3.17 3.24
CA ALA A 244 -10.30 3.86 4.21
C ALA A 244 -8.83 3.41 4.25
N PRO A 245 -8.48 2.11 4.09
CA PRO A 245 -7.07 1.69 4.01
C PRO A 245 -6.37 2.29 2.79
N LEU A 246 -7.01 2.30 1.61
CA LEU A 246 -6.47 2.90 0.40
C LEU A 246 -6.30 4.42 0.56
N ARG A 247 -7.27 5.09 1.18
CA ARG A 247 -7.19 6.53 1.48
C ARG A 247 -6.16 6.88 2.54
N ARG A 248 -5.91 6.00 3.51
CA ARG A 248 -4.84 6.16 4.51
C ARG A 248 -3.48 6.05 3.83
N LEU A 249 -3.26 4.98 3.06
CA LEU A 249 -1.99 4.73 2.38
C LEU A 249 -1.68 5.79 1.30
N ASN A 250 -2.69 6.27 0.56
CA ASN A 250 -2.53 7.42 -0.33
C ASN A 250 -2.24 8.73 0.41
N LYS A 251 -2.70 8.89 1.66
CA LYS A 251 -2.30 10.04 2.49
C LYS A 251 -0.86 9.90 2.99
N GLU A 252 -0.45 8.71 3.42
CA GLU A 252 0.94 8.41 3.78
C GLU A 252 1.88 8.75 2.61
N TYR A 253 1.53 8.35 1.38
CA TYR A 253 2.25 8.75 0.17
C TYR A 253 2.23 10.28 -0.07
N SER A 254 1.06 10.93 0.02
CA SER A 254 0.94 12.38 -0.19
C SER A 254 1.62 13.24 0.90
N ASP A 255 1.97 12.65 2.04
CA ASP A 255 2.75 13.25 3.12
C ASP A 255 4.26 12.91 3.01
N SER A 256 4.67 12.07 2.05
CA SER A 256 6.05 11.57 1.91
C SER A 256 6.95 12.48 1.08
N ASP A 257 8.27 12.38 1.31
CA ASP A 257 9.27 13.08 0.50
C ASP A 257 9.50 12.33 -0.83
N VAL A 258 9.36 13.02 -1.97
CA VAL A 258 9.69 12.46 -3.29
C VAL A 258 11.20 12.23 -3.38
N ILE A 259 11.60 11.07 -3.92
CA ILE A 259 13.02 10.69 -3.98
C ILE A 259 13.70 11.45 -5.13
N GLU A 260 14.62 12.35 -4.79
CA GLU A 260 15.51 13.02 -5.75
C GLU A 260 16.68 12.11 -6.13
N PHE A 261 16.83 11.83 -7.43
CA PHE A 261 17.92 11.00 -7.98
C PHE A 261 19.06 11.86 -8.54
N THR A 262 20.30 11.37 -8.41
CA THR A 262 21.47 11.94 -9.09
C THR A 262 21.67 11.27 -10.45
N VAL A 263 21.77 12.06 -11.52
CA VAL A 263 21.94 11.57 -12.90
C VAL A 263 23.41 11.29 -13.23
N VAL A 264 23.68 10.15 -13.86
CA VAL A 264 24.98 9.79 -14.45
C VAL A 264 25.19 10.52 -15.78
N LYS A 265 26.28 11.29 -15.94
CA LYS A 265 26.46 12.29 -17.02
C LYS A 265 27.44 11.90 -18.12
#